data_AF-A0A5E4Q637-F1
#
_entry.id   AF-A0A5E4Q637-F1
#
_cell.length_a   1.000
_cell.length_b   1.000
_cell.length_c   1.000
_cell.angle_alpha   90.00
_cell.angle_beta   90.00
_cell.angle_gamma   90.00
#
_symmetry.space_group_name_H-M   'P 1'
#
loop_
_entity.id
_entity.type
_entity.pdbx_description
1 polymer ?
#
loop_
_entity_poly.entity_id
_entity_poly.type
_entity_poly.pdbx_seq_one_letter_code
_entity_poly.pdbx_strand_id
1 'polypeptide(L)'
;MYVTHILGHVDPGESDWETALRETEEEAGLCEKDLEIHKNLNKTLSYNVNEKPKEVVYWLAKLKNPNTAVKLSDEHQDFKWLPLQQAQEISGFEDMKILLSEFHEYAIKLEGNKNVE
;
A
#
# COMPACT_ATOMS: atom_id res chain seq x y z
N MET A 1 -2.98 -7.73 -3.12
CA MET A 1 -1.87 -6.86 -2.69
C MET A 1 -2.45 -5.47 -2.62
N TYR A 2 -2.53 -4.88 -1.43
CA TYR A 2 -3.03 -3.52 -1.29
C TYR A 2 -1.82 -2.58 -1.35
N VAL A 3 -1.81 -1.69 -2.34
CA VAL A 3 -0.84 -0.59 -2.43
C VAL A 3 -1.69 0.63 -2.74
N THR A 4 -2.18 1.32 -1.71
CA THR A 4 -2.76 2.65 -1.88
C THR A 4 -1.63 3.67 -1.91
N HIS A 5 -1.81 4.68 -2.75
CA HIS A 5 -1.01 5.89 -2.75
C HIS A 5 -1.47 6.75 -1.59
N ILE A 6 -1.06 6.37 -0.38
CA ILE A 6 -1.48 7.06 0.86
C ILE A 6 -0.75 8.39 0.89
N LEU A 7 -1.48 9.49 0.73
CA LEU A 7 -0.93 10.84 0.71
C LEU A 7 -1.28 11.60 1.98
N GLY A 8 -1.13 10.95 3.14
CA GLY A 8 -1.20 11.62 4.43
C GLY A 8 -0.03 12.55 4.69
N HIS A 9 -0.29 13.66 5.38
CA HIS A 9 0.77 14.38 6.07
C HIS A 9 1.10 13.64 7.36
N VAL A 10 2.38 13.46 7.66
CA VAL A 10 2.82 12.98 8.98
C VAL A 10 2.49 14.05 10.00
N ASP A 11 1.64 13.74 10.98
CA ASP A 11 1.32 14.69 12.04
C ASP A 11 2.53 14.88 12.99
N PRO A 12 2.71 16.07 13.59
CA PRO A 12 3.85 16.32 14.48
C PRO A 12 3.89 15.35 15.67
N GLY A 13 4.86 14.44 15.65
CA GLY A 13 5.06 13.41 16.69
C GLY A 13 4.53 12.02 16.32
N GLU A 14 3.94 11.86 15.14
CA GLU A 14 3.50 10.57 14.58
C GLU A 14 4.66 9.88 13.84
N SER A 15 4.77 8.56 13.97
CA SER A 15 5.69 7.76 13.14
C SER A 15 5.11 7.49 11.75
N ASP A 16 5.97 7.23 10.76
CA ASP A 16 5.50 6.86 9.41
C ASP A 16 4.58 5.62 9.44
N TRP A 17 4.81 4.73 10.40
CA TRP A 17 3.99 3.55 10.63
C TRP A 17 2.58 3.89 11.14
N GLU A 18 2.48 4.76 12.14
CA GLU A 18 1.20 5.21 12.69
C GLU A 18 0.42 5.98 11.62
N THR A 19 1.10 6.84 10.87
CA THR A 19 0.53 7.58 9.74
C THR A 19 -0.05 6.61 8.70
N ALA A 20 0.72 5.60 8.28
CA ALA A 20 0.27 4.63 7.29
C ALA A 20 -0.97 3.84 7.76
N LEU A 21 -1.05 3.46 9.04
CA LEU A 21 -2.21 2.77 9.59
C LEU A 21 -3.44 3.68 9.64
N ARG A 22 -3.30 4.90 10.17
CA ARG A 22 -4.38 5.87 10.30
C ARG A 22 -4.98 6.20 8.93
N GLU A 23 -4.13 6.55 7.98
CA GLU A 23 -4.56 6.89 6.63
C GLU A 23 -5.19 5.70 5.88
N THR A 24 -4.67 4.48 6.08
CA THR A 24 -5.31 3.28 5.49
C THR A 24 -6.73 3.09 6.05
N GLU A 25 -6.93 3.37 7.34
CA GLU A 25 -8.26 3.32 7.94
C GLU A 25 -9.17 4.45 7.44
N GLU A 26 -8.65 5.67 7.29
CA GLU A 26 -9.39 6.83 6.79
C GLU A 26 -9.77 6.70 5.31
N GLU A 27 -8.82 6.32 4.45
CA GLU A 27 -9.01 6.25 3.00
C GLU A 27 -9.71 4.97 2.53
N ALA A 28 -9.55 3.86 3.25
CA ALA A 28 -10.03 2.54 2.81
C ALA A 28 -10.93 1.82 3.83
N GLY A 29 -11.06 2.34 5.05
CA GLY A 29 -11.81 1.68 6.12
C GLY A 29 -11.19 0.37 6.60
N LEU A 30 -9.90 0.12 6.29
CA LEU A 30 -9.18 -1.09 6.63
C LEU A 30 -8.22 -0.80 7.78
N CYS A 31 -8.29 -1.60 8.84
CA CYS A 31 -7.44 -1.42 10.02
C CYS A 31 -6.52 -2.63 10.24
N GLU A 32 -5.61 -2.57 11.22
CA GLU A 32 -4.58 -3.59 11.45
C GLU A 32 -5.18 -5.01 11.69
N LYS A 33 -6.40 -5.10 12.23
CA LYS A 33 -7.08 -6.41 12.36
C LYS A 33 -7.48 -7.03 11.03
N ASP A 34 -7.72 -6.24 9.99
CA ASP A 34 -8.14 -6.71 8.66
C ASP A 34 -6.93 -7.07 7.77
N LEU A 35 -5.75 -6.56 8.13
CA LEU A 35 -4.54 -6.65 7.33
C LEU A 35 -3.47 -7.53 8.00
N GLU A 36 -2.81 -8.39 7.23
CA GLU A 36 -1.52 -9.00 7.55
C GLU A 36 -0.44 -8.11 6.94
N ILE A 37 0.16 -7.25 7.77
CA ILE A 37 1.14 -6.24 7.31
C ILE A 37 2.55 -6.72 7.61
N HIS A 38 3.39 -6.72 6.58
CA HIS A 38 4.78 -7.12 6.69
C HIS A 38 5.64 -5.89 7.05
N LYS A 39 5.74 -5.56 8.35
CA LYS A 39 6.45 -4.37 8.85
C LYS A 39 7.93 -4.29 8.39
N ASN A 40 8.56 -5.44 8.16
CA ASN A 40 9.95 -5.54 7.69
C ASN A 40 10.12 -5.28 6.18
N LEU A 41 9.02 -5.23 5.42
CA LEU A 41 8.99 -5.00 3.98
C LEU A 41 8.37 -3.64 3.71
N ASN A 42 9.23 -2.62 3.71
CA ASN A 42 8.88 -1.26 3.34
C ASN A 42 9.76 -0.73 2.21
N LYS A 43 9.21 0.22 1.45
CA LYS A 43 9.88 0.91 0.35
C LYS A 43 9.48 2.37 0.37
N THR A 44 10.47 3.25 0.25
CA THR A 44 10.25 4.69 0.17
C THR A 44 10.38 5.13 -1.28
N LEU A 45 9.35 5.81 -1.80
CA LEU A 45 9.42 6.53 -3.07
C LEU A 45 9.64 8.01 -2.77
N SER A 46 10.64 8.60 -3.43
CA SER A 46 10.94 10.03 -3.33
C SER A 46 10.80 10.65 -4.72
N TYR A 47 9.85 11.58 -4.87
CA TYR A 47 9.55 12.24 -6.15
C TYR A 47 9.13 13.70 -5.92
N ASN A 48 9.29 14.54 -6.94
CA ASN A 48 8.95 15.96 -6.84
C ASN A 48 7.51 16.21 -7.31
N VAL A 49 6.69 16.79 -6.43
CA VAL A 49 5.35 17.28 -6.76
C VAL A 49 5.38 18.80 -6.77
N ASN A 50 5.16 19.43 -7.93
CA ASN A 50 5.18 20.89 -8.08
C ASN A 50 6.46 21.53 -7.50
N GLU A 51 7.63 20.99 -7.87
CA GLU A 51 8.97 21.42 -7.41
C GLU A 51 9.23 21.24 -5.90
N LYS A 52 8.32 20.60 -5.17
CA LYS A 52 8.53 20.22 -3.77
C LYS A 52 8.87 18.73 -3.68
N PRO A 53 9.97 18.36 -3.01
CA PRO A 53 10.27 16.96 -2.76
C PRO A 53 9.18 16.35 -1.88
N LYS A 54 8.69 15.18 -2.27
CA LYS A 54 7.74 14.37 -1.53
C LYS A 54 8.29 12.97 -1.34
N GLU A 55 8.23 12.50 -0.11
CA GLU A 55 8.59 11.13 0.24
C GLU A 55 7.33 10.39 0.70
N VAL A 56 7.16 9.15 0.23
CA VAL A 56 6.05 8.28 0.60
C VAL A 56 6.61 6.91 0.91
N VAL A 57 6.32 6.41 2.11
CA VAL A 57 6.72 5.07 2.56
C VAL A 57 5.56 4.10 2.38
N TYR A 58 5.83 2.98 1.73
CA TYR A 58 4.85 1.92 1.47
C TYR A 58 5.23 0.67 2.25
N TRP A 59 4.23 0.00 2.81
CA TRP A 59 4.36 -1.32 3.39
C TRP A 59 3.53 -2.34 2.62
N LEU A 60 4.04 -3.57 2.53
CA LEU A 60 3.28 -4.67 1.95
C LEU A 60 2.22 -5.16 2.95
N ALA A 61 0.95 -5.07 2.56
CA ALA A 61 -0.17 -5.61 3.33
C ALA A 61 -1.00 -6.61 2.51
N LYS A 62 -1.39 -7.70 3.15
CA LYS A 62 -2.34 -8.69 2.63
C LYS A 62 -3.66 -8.59 3.41
N LEU A 63 -4.77 -8.55 2.70
CA LEU A 63 -6.08 -8.61 3.34
C LEU A 63 -6.33 -10.03 3.88
N LYS A 64 -6.68 -10.13 5.17
CA LYS A 64 -6.92 -11.43 5.82
C LYS A 64 -8.20 -12.09 5.34
N ASN A 65 -9.25 -11.29 5.10
CA ASN A 65 -10.52 -11.75 4.57
C ASN A 65 -10.83 -11.04 3.24
N PRO A 66 -10.88 -11.78 2.11
CA PRO A 66 -11.21 -11.20 0.79
C PRO A 66 -12.58 -10.50 0.72
N ASN A 67 -13.50 -10.83 1.64
CA ASN A 67 -14.84 -10.23 1.69
C ASN A 67 -14.91 -8.96 2.57
N THR A 68 -13.80 -8.50 3.15
CA THR A 68 -13.81 -7.25 3.92
C THR A 68 -14.19 -6.08 3.00
N ALA A 69 -15.21 -5.33 3.42
CA ALA A 69 -15.70 -4.19 2.66
C ALA A 69 -14.72 -3.02 2.75
N VAL A 70 -14.26 -2.53 1.60
CA VAL A 70 -13.50 -1.28 1.48
C VAL A 70 -14.48 -0.12 1.54
N LYS A 71 -14.17 0.89 2.37
CA LYS A 71 -14.94 2.13 2.46
C LYS A 71 -14.03 3.28 2.07
N LEU A 72 -14.36 3.93 0.96
CA LEU A 72 -13.59 5.06 0.47
C LEU A 72 -13.96 6.34 1.21
N SER A 73 -12.95 7.16 1.50
CA SER A 73 -13.15 8.55 1.90
C SER A 73 -13.62 9.40 0.72
N ASP A 74 -14.04 10.64 0.99
CA ASP A 74 -14.45 11.60 -0.04
C ASP A 74 -13.32 11.96 -1.03
N GLU A 75 -12.07 11.68 -0.66
CA GLU A 75 -10.90 11.90 -1.52
C GLU A 75 -10.75 10.85 -2.62
N HIS A 76 -11.42 9.70 -2.47
CA HIS A 76 -11.31 8.56 -3.39
C HIS A 76 -12.66 8.25 -4.04
N GLN A 77 -12.68 8.23 -5.39
CA GLN A 77 -13.92 8.02 -6.15
C GLN A 77 -14.20 6.56 -6.52
N ASP A 78 -13.16 5.72 -6.57
CA ASP A 78 -13.27 4.33 -7.01
C ASP A 78 -12.13 3.47 -6.45
N PHE A 79 -12.33 2.16 -6.37
CA PHE A 79 -11.30 1.20 -6.00
C PHE A 79 -11.41 -0.07 -6.84
N LYS A 80 -10.27 -0.70 -7.15
CA LYS A 80 -10.22 -1.95 -7.92
C LYS A 80 -9.19 -2.91 -7.35
N TRP A 81 -9.58 -4.17 -7.27
CA TRP A 81 -8.64 -5.27 -7.06
C TRP A 81 -8.14 -5.74 -8.42
N LEU A 82 -6.84 -5.58 -8.68
CA LEU A 82 -6.26 -5.82 -10.00
C LEU A 82 -5.05 -6.77 -9.93
N PRO A 83 -4.81 -7.58 -10.98
CA PRO A 83 -3.53 -8.25 -11.20
C PRO A 83 -2.38 -7.24 -11.36
N LEU A 84 -1.14 -7.67 -11.10
CA LEU A 84 0.07 -6.83 -11.15
C LEU A 84 0.15 -6.00 -12.44
N GLN A 85 0.01 -6.63 -13.60
CA GLN A 85 0.16 -5.97 -14.89
C GLN A 85 -0.84 -4.81 -15.07
N GLN A 86 -2.10 -5.03 -14.71
CA GLN A 86 -3.14 -3.99 -14.81
C GLN A 86 -2.90 -2.87 -13.79
N ALA A 87 -2.45 -3.19 -12.58
CA ALA A 87 -2.09 -2.19 -11.59
C ALA A 87 -0.92 -1.31 -12.05
N GLN A 88 0.09 -1.90 -12.72
CA GLN A 88 1.22 -1.19 -13.31
C GLN A 88 0.82 -0.27 -14.48
N GLU A 89 -0.14 -0.70 -15.29
CA GLU A 89 -0.67 0.11 -16.39
C GLU A 89 -1.46 1.32 -15.88
N ILE A 90 -2.29 1.13 -14.85
CA ILE A 90 -3.12 2.21 -14.29
C ILE A 90 -2.29 3.19 -13.45
N SER A 91 -1.27 2.73 -12.72
CA SER A 91 -0.48 3.61 -11.88
C SER A 91 0.32 4.66 -12.68
N GLY A 92 0.73 4.34 -13.90
CA GLY A 92 1.34 5.29 -14.84
C GLY A 92 2.76 5.77 -14.51
N PHE A 93 3.26 5.55 -13.30
CA PHE A 93 4.60 5.97 -12.85
C PHE A 93 5.59 4.81 -12.80
N GLU A 94 6.80 5.01 -13.35
CA GLU A 94 7.82 3.95 -13.43
C GLU A 94 8.26 3.45 -12.04
N ASP A 95 8.49 4.37 -11.10
CA ASP A 95 8.87 4.01 -9.73
C ASP A 95 7.79 3.18 -9.03
N MET A 96 6.51 3.50 -9.28
CA MET A 96 5.39 2.74 -8.75
C MET A 96 5.32 1.35 -9.40
N LYS A 97 5.61 1.22 -10.69
CA LYS A 97 5.64 -0.10 -11.35
C LYS A 97 6.72 -0.99 -10.79
N ILE A 98 7.91 -0.45 -10.53
CA ILE A 98 9.02 -1.16 -9.91
C ILE A 98 8.62 -1.62 -8.50
N LEU A 99 8.08 -0.72 -7.69
CA LEU A 99 7.61 -1.04 -6.33
C LEU A 99 6.56 -2.16 -6.34
N LEU A 100 5.56 -2.06 -7.22
CA LEU A 100 4.53 -3.09 -7.36
C LEU A 100 5.12 -4.44 -7.77
N SER A 101 6.13 -4.45 -8.65
CA SER A 101 6.81 -5.69 -9.07
C SER A 101 7.56 -6.32 -7.91
N GLU A 102 8.35 -5.54 -7.17
CA GLU A 102 9.09 -6.03 -6.01
C GLU A 102 8.13 -6.61 -4.96
N PHE A 103 7.07 -5.87 -4.61
CA PHE A 103 6.07 -6.33 -3.65
C PHE A 103 5.35 -7.60 -4.10
N HIS A 104 5.09 -7.74 -5.39
CA HIS A 104 4.50 -8.96 -5.94
C HIS A 104 5.44 -10.16 -5.81
N GLU A 105 6.73 -9.99 -6.10
CA GLU A 105 7.73 -11.04 -5.92
C GLU A 105 7.86 -11.46 -4.45
N TYR A 106 7.86 -10.49 -3.53
CA TYR A 106 7.86 -10.78 -2.10
C TYR A 106 6.62 -11.55 -1.68
N ALA A 107 5.43 -11.14 -2.14
CA ALA A 107 4.19 -11.83 -1.85
C ALA A 107 4.21 -13.29 -2.35
N ILE A 108 4.71 -13.54 -3.57
CA ILE A 108 4.86 -14.91 -4.09
C ILE A 108 5.80 -15.74 -3.23
N LYS A 109 6.96 -15.19 -2.82
CA LYS A 109 7.93 -15.90 -1.96
C LYS A 109 7.34 -16.23 -0.59
N LEU A 110 6.54 -15.32 -0.02
CA LEU A 110 5.86 -15.53 1.25
C LEU A 110 4.82 -16.65 1.17
N GLU A 111 4.02 -16.70 0.11
CA GLU A 111 3.06 -17.79 -0.10
C GLU A 111 3.78 -19.12 -0.43
N GLY A 112 4.87 -19.08 -1.18
CA GLY A 112 5.69 -20.24 -1.48
C GLY A 112 6.32 -20.88 -0.23
N ASN A 113 6.79 -20.06 0.70
CA ASN A 113 7.37 -20.53 1.97
C ASN A 113 6.33 -21.10 2.95
N LYS A 114 5.06 -20.65 2.89
CA LYS A 114 3.97 -21.19 3.72
C LYS A 114 3.52 -22.60 3.30
N ASN A 115 3.90 -23.07 2.11
CA ASN A 115 3.51 -24.40 1.58
C ASN A 115 4.57 -25.50 1.82
N VAL A 116 5.61 -25.22 2.63
CA VAL A 116 6.73 -26.15 2.92
C VAL A 116 6.75 -26.61 4.39
N GLU A 117 5.74 -26.26 5.20
CA GLU A 117 5.55 -26.79 6.56
C GLU A 117 4.34 -27.72 6.68
#